data_AF-A0A932PWP3-F1
#
_entry.id   AF-A0A932PWP3-F1
#
_cell.length_a   1.000
_cell.length_b   1.000
_cell.length_c   1.000
_cell.angle_alpha   90.00
_cell.angle_beta   90.00
_cell.angle_gamma   90.00
#
_symmetry.space_group_name_H-M   'P 1'
#
loop_
_entity.id
_entity.type
_entity.pdbx_description
1 polymer ?
#
loop_
_entity_poly.entity_id
_entity_poly.type
_entity_poly.pdbx_seq_one_letter_code
_entity_poly.pdbx_strand_id
1 'polypeptide(L)' 'MASALELRPGTRVRYSPAHSDLWREGTLVRPSPNGEEWLVSNELGRFWIQLSRLRPVEA' A
#
# COMPACT_ATOMS: atom_id res chain seq x y z
N MET A 1 13.57 14.47 -1.96
CA MET A 1 12.73 14.64 -0.75
C MET A 1 11.81 13.43 -0.71
N ALA A 2 11.82 12.63 0.35
CA ALA A 2 10.90 11.50 0.44
C ALA A 2 9.47 12.04 0.58
N SER A 3 8.64 11.86 -0.44
CA SER A 3 7.23 12.24 -0.39
C SER A 3 6.56 11.54 0.78
N ALA A 4 5.91 12.28 1.67
CA ALA A 4 5.21 11.67 2.80
C ALA A 4 4.15 10.69 2.28
N LEU A 5 4.07 9.49 2.83
CA LEU A 5 3.09 8.49 2.45
C LEU A 5 1.68 9.01 2.78
N GLU A 6 0.88 9.31 1.76
CA GLU A 6 -0.50 9.76 1.94
C GLU A 6 -1.47 8.59 2.06
N LEU A 7 -1.83 8.26 3.30
CA LEU A 7 -2.79 7.19 3.62
C LEU A 7 -4.24 7.64 3.40
N ARG A 8 -4.65 7.73 2.12
CA ARG A 8 -6.01 8.09 1.70
C ARG A 8 -6.54 7.09 0.67
N PRO A 9 -7.85 6.80 0.64
CA PRO A 9 -8.44 6.02 -0.44
C PRO A 9 -8.14 6.67 -1.80
N GLY A 10 -7.76 5.86 -2.79
CA GLY A 10 -7.38 6.31 -4.13
C GLY A 10 -5.89 6.63 -4.30
N THR A 11 -5.09 6.72 -3.24
CA THR A 11 -3.65 6.97 -3.36
C THR A 11 -2.93 5.76 -3.96
N ARG A 12 -2.03 6.01 -4.92
CA ARG A 12 -1.10 4.99 -5.43
C ARG A 12 0.08 4.81 -4.48
N VAL A 13 0.39 3.56 -4.17
CA VAL A 13 1.46 3.18 -3.24
C VAL A 13 2.27 2.03 -3.80
N ARG A 14 3.54 1.96 -3.42
CA ARG A 14 4.36 0.76 -3.57
C ARG A 14 4.22 -0.09 -2.31
N TYR A 15 4.16 -1.40 -2.46
CA TYR A 15 4.06 -2.34 -1.37
C TYR A 15 4.86 -3.62 -1.61
N SER A 16 5.38 -4.21 -0.53
CA SER A 16 6.05 -5.52 -0.56
C SER A 16 5.14 -6.58 0.10
N PRO A 17 4.67 -7.60 -0.65
CA PRO A 17 3.91 -8.72 -0.10
C PRO A 17 4.70 -9.50 0.96
N ALA A 18 4.00 -10.16 1.90
CA ALA A 18 4.62 -10.92 3.00
C ALA A 18 5.65 -11.97 2.55
N HIS A 19 5.46 -12.55 1.36
CA HIS A 19 6.30 -13.62 0.81
C HIS A 19 7.12 -13.18 -0.42
N SER A 20 7.31 -11.88 -0.63
CA SER A 20 8.06 -11.40 -1.79
C SER A 20 8.77 -10.07 -1.51
N ASP A 21 10.07 -10.05 -1.80
CA ASP A 21 10.89 -8.84 -1.77
C ASP A 21 10.65 -7.92 -2.97
N LEU A 22 9.74 -8.29 -3.88
CA LEU A 22 9.36 -7.47 -5.02
C LEU A 22 8.34 -6.42 -4.60
N TRP A 23 8.77 -5.16 -4.71
CA TRP A 23 7.88 -4.02 -4.59
C TRP A 23 6.93 -3.94 -5.77
N ARG A 24 5.64 -4.00 -5.49
CA ARG A 24 4.55 -3.86 -6.46
C ARG A 24 3.84 -2.54 -6.25
N GLU A 25 3.16 -2.05 -7.27
CA GLU A 25 2.28 -0.90 -7.16
C GLU A 25 0.84 -1.34 -6.95
N GLY A 26 0.08 -0.52 -6.21
CA GLY A 26 -1.34 -0.69 -6.04
C GLY A 26 -1.99 0.58 -5.53
N THR A 27 -3.31 0.53 -5.39
CA THR A 27 -4.12 1.67 -4.95
C THR A 27 -4.71 1.38 -3.58
N LEU A 28 -4.58 2.33 -2.66
CA LEU A 28 -5.23 2.27 -1.35
C LEU A 28 -6.76 2.30 -1.53
N VAL A 29 -7.45 1.33 -0.96
CA VAL A 29 -8.93 1.24 -1.01
C VAL A 29 -9.53 1.71 0.30
N ARG A 30 -9.06 1.15 1.43
CA ARG A 30 -9.54 1.51 2.77
C ARG A 30 -8.56 1.07 3.86
N PRO A 31 -8.56 1.73 5.03
CA PRO A 31 -7.87 1.24 6.21
C PRO A 31 -8.57 0.02 6.81
N SER A 32 -7.82 -0.78 7.55
CA SER A 32 -8.36 -1.85 8.39
C SER A 32 -9.03 -1.25 9.65
N PRO A 33 -9.95 -1.99 10.32
CA PRO A 33 -10.60 -1.52 11.54
C PRO A 33 -9.61 -1.22 12.70
N ASN A 34 -8.47 -1.93 12.76
CA ASN A 34 -7.40 -1.70 13.74
C ASN A 34 -6.40 -0.60 13.31
N GLY A 35 -6.48 -0.10 12.08
CA GLY A 35 -5.57 0.94 11.56
C GLY A 35 -4.14 0.49 11.31
N GLU A 36 -3.81 -0.79 11.47
CA GLU A 36 -2.46 -1.33 11.27
C GLU A 36 -2.17 -1.67 9.80
N GLU A 37 -3.22 -1.83 9.01
CA GLU A 37 -3.17 -2.32 7.64
C GLU A 37 -4.05 -1.48 6.71
N TRP A 38 -3.75 -1.56 5.42
CA TRP A 38 -4.58 -1.00 4.37
C TRP A 38 -4.88 -2.05 3.32
N LEU A 39 -6.12 -2.02 2.83
CA LEU A 39 -6.52 -2.80 1.68
C LEU A 39 -5.98 -2.11 0.43
N VAL A 40 -5.04 -2.77 -0.25
CA VAL A 40 -4.44 -2.35 -1.50
C VAL A 40 -5.05 -3.16 -2.64
N SER A 41 -5.43 -2.51 -3.74
CA SER A 41 -5.90 -3.19 -4.95
C SER A 41 -4.90 -3.03 -6.09
N ASN A 42 -4.66 -4.10 -6.83
CA ASN A 42 -3.91 -4.09 -8.09
C ASN A 42 -4.56 -5.05 -9.10
N GLU A 43 -3.87 -5.31 -10.22
CA GLU A 43 -4.34 -6.23 -11.28
C GLU A 43 -4.54 -7.69 -10.81
N LEU A 44 -3.89 -8.11 -9.72
CA LEU A 44 -3.98 -9.47 -9.17
C LEU A 44 -5.12 -9.63 -8.17
N GLY A 45 -5.72 -8.54 -7.70
CA GLY A 45 -6.77 -8.56 -6.69
C GLY A 45 -6.56 -7.55 -5.59
N ARG A 46 -7.03 -7.88 -4.38
CA ARG A 46 -6.98 -7.01 -3.20
C ARG A 46 -6.28 -7.70 -2.05
N PHE A 47 -5.36 -6.98 -1.42
CA PHE A 47 -4.47 -7.52 -0.39
C PHE A 47 -4.42 -6.57 0.79
N TRP A 48 -4.49 -7.12 2.00
CA TRP A 48 -4.20 -6.37 3.21
C TRP A 48 -2.68 -6.24 3.36
N ILE A 49 -2.21 -5.00 3.45
CA ILE A 49 -0.79 -4.69 3.58
C ILE A 49 -0.58 -3.87 4.84
N GLN A 50 0.36 -4.31 5.67
CA GLN A 50 0.81 -3.55 6.83
C GLN A 50 1.39 -2.19 6.43
N LEU A 51 1.07 -1.16 7.20
CA LEU A 51 1.57 0.21 6.96
C LEU A 51 3.10 0.30 6.83
N SER A 52 3.83 -0.50 7.62
CA SER A 52 5.29 -0.58 7.58
C SER A 52 5.87 -1.03 6.24
N ARG A 53 5.06 -1.73 5.44
CA ARG A 53 5.40 -2.26 4.11
C ARG A 53 4.89 -1.40 2.96
N LEU A 54 4.28 -0.24 3.26
CA LEU A 54 3.84 0.73 2.25
C LEU A 54 4.89 1.81 2.04
N ARG A 55 5.05 2.24 0.79
CA ARG A 55 5.90 3.35 0.38
C ARG A 55 5.16 4.22 -0.63
N PRO A 56 5.45 5.52 -0.68
CA PRO A 56 4.96 6.38 -1.75
C PRO A 56 5.48 5.84 -3.10
N VAL A 57 4.70 6.00 -4.16
CA VAL A 57 5.24 5.94 -5.53
C VAL A 57 6.01 7.25 -5.69
N GLU A 58 7.35 7.21 -5.74
CA GLU A 58 8.15 8.39 -6.05
C GLU A 58 7.72 8.93 -7.42
N ALA A 59 7.54 10.25 -7.51
CA ALA A 59 7.25 10.96 -8.75
C ALA A 59 8.56 11.29 -9.49
#